data_AF-A0A5R9LYJ0-F1
#
_entry.id   AF-A0A5R9LYJ0-F1
#
_cell.length_a   1.000
_cell.length_b   1.000
_cell.length_c   1.000
_cell.angle_alpha   90.00
_cell.angle_beta   90.00
_cell.angle_gamma   90.00
#
_symmetry.space_group_name_H-M   'P 1'
#
loop_
_entity.id
_entity.type
_entity.pdbx_description
1 polymer ?
#
loop_
_entity_poly.entity_id
_entity_poly.type
_entity_poly.pdbx_seq_one_letter_code
_entity_poly.pdbx_strand_id
1 'polypeptide(L)'
;METHRGPVKITLALLVLMAASIPVQIAAGADYPVVPPGAVIPVVAAGLLAWRPRLWTAAIATAVGLFIGIGSFTTPNTGDHLGSGNGLLIASTVVQLAALLGIVIAGAVSVLRMSRRTESTVRF
;
A
#
# COMPACT_ATOMS: atom_id res chain seq x y z
N MET A 1 16.14 -15.61 -15.46
CA MET A 1 14.69 -15.85 -15.64
C MET A 1 13.96 -15.50 -14.33
N GLU A 2 13.61 -14.22 -14.08
CA GLU A 2 12.87 -13.85 -12.84
C GLU A 2 12.01 -12.59 -12.95
N THR A 3 11.79 -12.07 -14.16
CA THR A 3 11.18 -10.74 -14.39
C THR A 3 9.65 -10.71 -14.21
N HIS A 4 8.98 -11.85 -14.08
CA HIS A 4 7.50 -11.93 -14.03
C HIS A 4 6.88 -11.70 -12.64
N ARG A 5 7.68 -11.73 -11.55
CA ARG A 5 7.20 -11.46 -10.18
C ARG A 5 7.46 -10.04 -9.68
N GLY A 6 8.15 -9.22 -10.49
CA GLY A 6 8.57 -7.85 -10.11
C GLY A 6 7.44 -7.00 -9.54
N PRO A 7 6.31 -6.81 -10.25
CA PRO A 7 5.21 -5.95 -9.79
C PRO A 7 4.61 -6.40 -8.45
N VAL A 8 4.43 -7.71 -8.25
CA VAL A 8 3.90 -8.26 -6.99
C VAL A 8 4.86 -8.05 -5.83
N LYS A 9 6.16 -8.32 -6.03
CA LYS A 9 7.20 -8.08 -5.01
C LYS A 9 7.25 -6.59 -4.64
N ILE A 10 7.11 -5.69 -5.62
CA ILE A 10 7.06 -4.24 -5.41
C ILE A 10 5.81 -3.85 -4.60
N THR A 11 4.61 -4.30 -4.99
CA THR A 11 3.37 -4.04 -4.23
C THR A 11 3.49 -4.51 -2.79
N LEU A 12 4.07 -5.70 -2.55
CA LEU A 12 4.31 -6.23 -1.22
C LEU A 12 5.24 -5.34 -0.39
N ALA A 13 6.39 -4.96 -0.96
CA ALA A 13 7.34 -4.09 -0.29
C ALA A 13 6.72 -2.74 0.08
N LEU A 14 5.89 -2.18 -0.81
CA LEU A 14 5.24 -0.89 -0.59
C LEU A 14 4.11 -0.97 0.45
N LEU A 15 3.33 -2.06 0.50
CA LEU A 15 2.36 -2.30 1.57
C LEU A 15 3.03 -2.35 2.94
N VAL A 16 4.18 -3.03 3.02
CA VAL A 16 4.97 -3.11 4.26
C VAL A 16 5.57 -1.74 4.62
N LEU A 17 6.15 -1.04 3.64
CA LEU A 17 6.72 0.30 3.84
C LEU A 17 5.66 1.29 4.34
N MET A 18 4.47 1.25 3.73
CA MET A 18 3.33 2.05 4.14
C MET A 18 2.93 1.72 5.57
N ALA A 19 2.76 0.45 5.93
CA ALA A 19 2.44 0.06 7.30
C ALA A 19 3.51 0.51 8.31
N ALA A 20 4.78 0.36 7.96
CA ALA A 20 5.92 0.72 8.81
C ALA A 20 6.05 2.24 9.03
N SER A 21 5.54 3.06 8.12
CA SER A 21 5.53 4.52 8.28
C SER A 21 4.63 4.98 9.45
N ILE A 22 3.59 4.22 9.79
CA ILE A 22 2.63 4.60 10.85
C ILE A 22 3.28 4.51 12.25
N PRO A 23 3.96 3.43 12.66
CA PRO A 23 4.75 3.42 13.89
C PRO A 23 5.75 4.56 14.00
N VAL A 24 6.38 4.97 12.89
CA VAL A 24 7.30 6.11 12.88
C VAL A 24 6.56 7.42 13.15
N GLN A 25 5.37 7.61 12.57
CA GLN A 25 4.52 8.78 12.85
C GLN A 25 4.09 8.82 14.31
N ILE A 26 3.69 7.68 14.89
CA ILE A 26 3.34 7.58 16.31
C ILE A 26 4.54 7.95 17.19
N ALA A 27 5.73 7.41 16.89
CA ALA A 27 6.96 7.76 17.59
C ALA A 27 7.34 9.25 17.43
N ALA A 28 6.91 9.88 16.33
CA ALA A 28 7.06 11.32 16.08
C ALA A 28 5.96 12.18 16.73
N GLY A 29 5.02 11.59 17.47
CA GLY A 29 3.98 12.30 18.21
C GLY A 29 2.63 12.42 17.48
N ALA A 30 2.42 11.67 16.40
CA ALA A 30 1.11 11.61 15.75
C ALA A 30 0.07 10.93 16.63
N ASP A 31 -1.13 11.50 16.68
CA ASP A 31 -2.24 10.93 17.45
C ASP A 31 -2.96 9.88 16.60
N TYR A 32 -2.90 8.63 17.06
CA TYR A 32 -3.51 7.47 16.39
C TYR A 32 -4.26 6.63 17.43
N PRO A 33 -5.36 5.96 17.04
CA PRO A 33 -5.97 4.95 17.90
C PRO A 33 -4.97 3.84 18.22
N VAL A 34 -5.17 3.16 19.35
CA VAL A 34 -4.31 2.07 19.86
C VAL A 34 -3.99 1.02 18.78
N VAL A 35 -4.94 0.75 17.89
CA VAL A 35 -4.75 -0.09 16.72
C VAL A 35 -4.97 0.75 15.46
N PRO A 36 -3.92 1.26 14.81
CA PRO A 36 -4.05 2.11 13.63
C PRO A 36 -4.60 1.32 12.44
N PRO A 37 -5.80 1.64 11.92
CA PRO A 37 -6.37 0.92 10.78
C PRO A 37 -5.48 1.03 9.54
N GLY A 38 -4.85 2.20 9.35
CA GLY A 38 -3.91 2.48 8.27
C GLY A 38 -2.63 1.63 8.30
N ALA A 39 -2.31 0.97 9.43
CA ALA A 39 -1.21 0.02 9.53
C ALA A 39 -1.70 -1.43 9.38
N VAL A 40 -2.83 -1.77 10.00
CA VAL A 40 -3.37 -3.14 10.00
C VAL A 40 -3.83 -3.58 8.61
N ILE A 41 -4.57 -2.73 7.90
CA ILE A 41 -5.14 -3.08 6.59
C ILE A 41 -4.03 -3.41 5.56
N PRO A 42 -2.96 -2.61 5.40
CA PRO A 42 -1.87 -2.96 4.50
C PRO A 42 -1.13 -4.25 4.89
N VAL A 43 -0.95 -4.51 6.19
CA VAL A 43 -0.31 -5.74 6.68
C VAL A 43 -1.13 -6.97 6.31
N VAL A 44 -2.45 -6.94 6.51
CA VAL A 44 -3.34 -8.04 6.14
C VAL A 44 -3.32 -8.26 4.62
N ALA A 45 -3.38 -7.18 3.84
CA ALA A 45 -3.29 -7.26 2.38
C ALA A 45 -1.94 -7.83 1.90
N ALA A 46 -0.84 -7.43 2.53
CA ALA A 46 0.49 -7.94 2.26
C ALA A 46 0.59 -9.44 2.57
N GLY A 47 0.06 -9.88 3.71
CA GLY A 47 0.00 -11.29 4.09
C GLY A 47 -0.79 -12.12 3.09
N LEU A 48 -1.94 -11.62 2.64
CA LEU A 48 -2.78 -12.30 1.65
C LEU A 48 -2.09 -12.42 0.29
N LEU A 49 -1.46 -11.34 -0.17
CA LEU A 49 -0.71 -11.30 -1.42
C LEU A 49 0.55 -12.18 -1.38
N ALA A 50 1.25 -12.22 -0.24
CA ALA A 50 2.40 -13.08 -0.01
C ALA A 50 2.03 -14.55 0.02
N TRP A 51 0.93 -14.89 0.69
CA TRP A 51 0.47 -16.27 0.82
C TRP A 51 0.10 -16.86 -0.55
N ARG A 52 -0.62 -16.11 -1.38
CA ARG A 52 -1.08 -16.63 -2.67
C ARG A 52 -1.20 -15.54 -3.75
N PRO A 53 -0.13 -15.26 -4.52
CA PRO A 53 -0.13 -14.19 -5.52
C PRO A 53 -1.00 -14.55 -6.73
N ARG A 54 -2.29 -14.23 -6.64
CA ARG A 54 -3.32 -14.45 -7.67
C ARG A 54 -3.98 -13.12 -8.04
N LEU A 55 -4.75 -13.14 -9.13
CA LEU A 55 -5.48 -11.97 -9.61
C LEU A 55 -6.32 -11.32 -8.50
N TRP A 56 -7.07 -12.12 -7.75
CA TRP A 56 -7.94 -11.61 -6.68
C TRP A 56 -7.15 -11.00 -5.51
N THR A 57 -6.01 -11.57 -5.10
CA THR A 57 -5.18 -10.97 -4.03
C THR A 57 -4.49 -9.69 -4.49
N ALA A 58 -4.05 -9.63 -5.75
CA ALA A 58 -3.50 -8.41 -6.35
C ALA A 58 -4.58 -7.32 -6.46
N ALA A 59 -5.81 -7.69 -6.81
CA ALA A 59 -6.95 -6.78 -6.84
C ALA A 59 -7.28 -6.23 -5.45
N ILE A 60 -7.28 -7.08 -4.41
CA ILE A 60 -7.45 -6.65 -3.01
C ILE A 60 -6.35 -5.69 -2.59
N ALA A 61 -5.07 -6.01 -2.86
CA ALA A 61 -3.96 -5.13 -2.53
C ALA A 61 -4.09 -3.74 -3.19
N THR A 62 -4.53 -3.72 -4.46
CA THR A 62 -4.78 -2.47 -5.19
C THR A 62 -5.95 -1.70 -4.59
N ALA A 63 -7.06 -2.39 -4.28
CA ALA A 63 -8.24 -1.80 -3.66
C ALA A 63 -7.92 -1.20 -2.28
N VAL A 64 -7.08 -1.85 -1.49
CA VAL A 64 -6.58 -1.33 -0.21
C VAL A 64 -5.78 -0.04 -0.42
N GLY A 65 -4.87 0.00 -1.39
CA GLY A 65 -4.14 1.22 -1.73
C GLY A 65 -5.08 2.38 -2.11
N LEU A 66 -6.10 2.10 -2.92
CA LEU A 66 -7.10 3.11 -3.29
C LEU A 66 -7.93 3.57 -2.10
N PHE A 67 -8.42 2.64 -1.28
CA PHE A 67 -9.23 2.92 -0.10
C PHE A 67 -8.48 3.82 0.89
N ILE A 68 -7.23 3.46 1.23
CA ILE A 68 -6.43 4.27 2.15
C ILE A 68 -6.06 5.60 1.50
N GLY A 69 -5.81 5.64 0.19
CA GLY A 69 -5.55 6.90 -0.50
C GLY A 69 -6.73 7.87 -0.38
N ILE A 70 -7.95 7.40 -0.61
CA ILE A 70 -9.16 8.22 -0.40
C ILE A 70 -9.22 8.70 1.05
N GLY A 71 -8.97 7.82 2.03
CA GLY A 71 -8.91 8.18 3.45
C GLY A 71 -7.87 9.26 3.77
N SER A 72 -6.67 9.14 3.19
CA SER A 72 -5.56 10.09 3.39
C SER A 72 -5.86 11.50 2.86
N PHE A 73 -6.66 11.63 1.79
CA PHE A 73 -7.05 12.95 1.25
C PHE A 73 -8.32 13.52 1.88
N THR A 74 -9.16 12.68 2.49
CA THR A 74 -10.41 13.11 3.14
C THR A 74 -10.23 13.43 4.63
N THR A 75 -9.19 12.89 5.26
CA THR A 75 -8.89 13.10 6.68
C THR A 75 -7.87 14.23 6.86
N PRO A 76 -8.04 15.13 7.84
CA PRO A 76 -7.11 16.24 8.07
C PRO A 76 -5.69 15.80 8.48
N ASN A 77 -5.52 14.59 9.07
CA ASN A 77 -4.22 14.07 9.54
C ASN A 77 -3.06 14.26 8.55
N THR A 78 -3.27 14.01 7.25
CA THR A 78 -2.17 14.16 6.28
C THR A 78 -1.71 15.62 6.20
N GLY A 79 -2.64 16.57 6.18
CA GLY A 79 -2.33 18.00 6.19
C GLY A 79 -1.67 18.42 7.50
N ASP A 80 -2.20 17.95 8.63
CA ASP A 80 -1.69 18.27 9.97
C ASP A 80 -0.26 17.76 10.16
N HIS A 81 0.04 16.54 9.71
CA HIS A 81 1.39 15.97 9.77
C HIS A 81 2.38 16.77 8.91
N LEU A 82 1.98 17.13 7.70
CA LEU A 82 2.82 17.90 6.77
C LEU A 82 3.03 19.36 7.25
N GLY A 83 2.07 19.92 7.97
CA GLY A 83 2.14 21.26 8.57
C GLY A 83 2.74 21.30 9.98
N SER A 84 3.07 20.15 10.58
CA SER A 84 3.44 20.03 12.00
C SER A 84 4.76 20.71 12.40
N GLY A 85 5.62 21.05 11.44
CA GLY A 85 6.99 21.53 11.71
C GLY A 85 7.95 20.44 12.24
N ASN A 86 7.47 19.22 12.51
CA ASN A 86 8.30 18.10 12.92
C ASN A 86 8.82 17.34 11.70
N GLY A 87 10.12 17.48 11.42
CA GLY A 87 10.76 16.87 10.25
C GLY A 87 10.59 15.35 10.14
N LEU A 88 10.55 14.61 11.27
CA LEU A 88 10.34 13.17 11.26
C LEU A 88 8.90 12.80 10.89
N LEU A 89 7.93 13.56 11.41
CA LEU A 89 6.50 13.36 11.10
C LEU A 89 6.20 13.69 9.64
N ILE A 90 6.80 14.76 9.12
CA ILE A 90 6.72 15.15 7.71
C ILE A 90 7.35 14.06 6.82
N ALA A 91 8.59 13.65 7.12
CA ALA A 91 9.31 12.66 6.30
C ALA A 91 8.59 11.31 6.27
N SER A 92 8.11 10.82 7.41
CA SER A 92 7.36 9.56 7.49
C SER A 92 6.02 9.64 6.75
N THR A 93 5.34 10.79 6.77
CA THR A 93 4.12 11.03 5.99
C THR A 93 4.41 11.06 4.49
N VAL A 94 5.49 11.71 4.06
CA VAL A 94 5.92 11.71 2.64
C VAL A 94 6.24 10.29 2.17
N VAL A 95 6.94 9.50 2.99
CA VAL A 95 7.22 8.08 2.70
C VAL A 95 5.92 7.28 2.59
N GLN A 96 4.94 7.50 3.47
CA GLN A 96 3.63 6.87 3.38
C GLN A 96 2.94 7.19 2.04
N LEU A 97 2.91 8.46 1.65
CA LEU A 97 2.26 8.91 0.41
C LEU A 97 2.96 8.37 -0.84
N ALA A 98 4.29 8.31 -0.84
CA ALA A 98 5.07 7.71 -1.92
C ALA A 98 4.81 6.20 -2.02
N ALA A 99 4.76 5.51 -0.88
CA ALA A 99 4.44 4.08 -0.82
C ALA A 99 3.03 3.81 -1.36
N LEU A 100 2.06 4.62 -0.94
CA LEU A 100 0.67 4.57 -1.38
C LEU A 100 0.54 4.71 -2.90
N LEU A 101 1.16 5.73 -3.48
CA LEU A 101 1.18 5.94 -4.93
C LEU A 101 1.78 4.73 -5.65
N GLY A 102 2.89 4.21 -5.12
CA GLY A 102 3.51 3.00 -5.64
C GLY A 102 2.59 1.77 -5.58
N ILE A 103 1.83 1.58 -4.49
CA ILE A 103 0.88 0.45 -4.34
C ILE A 103 -0.16 0.51 -5.45
N VAL A 104 -0.73 1.69 -5.71
CA VAL A 104 -1.75 1.87 -6.74
C VAL A 104 -1.19 1.53 -8.13
N ILE A 105 -0.01 2.06 -8.46
CA ILE A 105 0.62 1.82 -9.77
C ILE A 105 1.04 0.35 -9.93
N ALA A 106 1.83 -0.18 -9.00
CA ALA A 106 2.35 -1.54 -9.07
C ALA A 106 1.22 -2.59 -8.95
N GLY A 107 0.21 -2.30 -8.12
CA GLY A 107 -1.00 -3.12 -7.97
C GLY A 107 -1.81 -3.18 -9.27
N ALA A 108 -2.12 -2.03 -9.88
CA ALA A 108 -2.81 -1.97 -11.16
C ALA A 108 -2.05 -2.72 -12.26
N VAL A 109 -0.72 -2.55 -12.35
CA VAL A 109 0.13 -3.29 -13.29
C VAL A 109 0.07 -4.80 -13.02
N SER A 110 0.08 -5.22 -11.75
CA SER A 110 -0.03 -6.63 -11.37
C SER A 110 -1.37 -7.23 -11.82
N VAL A 111 -2.47 -6.53 -11.56
CA VAL A 111 -3.82 -6.93 -11.97
C VAL A 111 -3.91 -7.06 -13.49
N LEU A 112 -3.51 -6.02 -14.24
CA LEU A 112 -3.57 -6.01 -15.71
C LEU A 112 -2.75 -7.16 -16.33
N ARG A 113 -1.54 -7.42 -15.81
CA ARG A 113 -0.70 -8.52 -16.30
C ARG A 113 -1.30 -9.89 -15.99
N MET A 114 -1.92 -10.05 -14.82
CA MET A 114 -2.55 -11.31 -14.42
C MET A 114 -3.83 -11.58 -15.23
N SER A 115 -4.67 -10.58 -15.46
CA SER A 115 -5.91 -10.74 -16.25
C SER A 115 -5.64 -11.20 -17.68
N ARG A 116 -4.68 -10.57 -18.37
CA ARG A 116 -4.27 -10.95 -19.73
C ARG A 116 -3.81 -12.41 -19.82
N ARG A 117 -3.20 -12.92 -18.74
CA ARG A 117 -2.74 -14.31 -18.67
C ARG A 117 -3.92 -15.28 -18.56
N THR A 118 -4.90 -14.96 -17.71
CA THR A 118 -6.11 -15.78 -17.57
C THR A 118 -6.87 -15.87 -18.89
N GLU A 119 -7.03 -14.76 -19.62
CA GLU A 119 -7.67 -14.75 -20.94
C GLU A 119 -6.95 -15.64 -21.97
N SER A 120 -5.61 -15.65 -21.96
CA SER A 120 -4.84 -16.51 -22.88
C SER A 120 -5.01 -18.00 -22.61
N THR A 121 -5.27 -18.41 -21.36
CA THR A 121 -5.44 -19.83 -21.00
C THR A 121 -6.83 -20.35 -21.36
N VAL A 122 -7.84 -19.48 -21.45
CA VAL A 122 -9.23 -19.87 -21.77
C VAL A 122 -9.46 -20.03 -23.29
N ARG A 123 -8.55 -19.51 -24.12
CA ARG A 123 -8.66 -19.55 -25.60
C ARG A 123 -8.04 -20.80 -26.26
N PHE A 124 -7.67 -21.83 -25.49
CA PHE A 124 -7.16 -23.11 -25.98
C PHE A 124 -8.01 -24.25 -25.43
#